data_AF-A0A9E1IKA0-F1
#
_entry.id   AF-A0A9E1IKA0-F1
#
_cell.length_a   1.000
_cell.length_b   1.000
_cell.length_c   1.000
_cell.angle_alpha   90.00
_cell.angle_beta   90.00
_cell.angle_gamma   90.00
#
_symmetry.space_group_name_H-M   'P 1'
#
loop_
_entity.id
_entity.type
_entity.pdbx_description
1 polymer ?
#
loop_
_entity_poly.entity_id
_entity_poly.type
_entity_poly.pdbx_seq_one_letter_code
_entity_poly.pdbx_strand_id
1 'polypeptide(L)'
;MRYLVVIALAGCHISPAEYRFRATDWIDIGAGEYYSCGIHGSKGDIQCWGGKDTEIEETYEPPSGKGFVDLSLGHSFGCALDDSGNIECWGDNSYFQTEPPSGTFDSLDLG
;
A
#
# COMPACT_ATOMS: atom_id res chain seq x y z
N MET A 1 -0.12 19.13 -21.01
CA MET A 1 0.57 17.83 -21.19
C MET A 1 0.22 17.01 -19.96
N ARG A 2 -0.75 16.09 -20.02
CA ARG A 2 -0.63 14.78 -20.66
C ARG A 2 -1.89 14.42 -21.45
N TYR A 3 -1.67 13.72 -22.54
CA TYR A 3 -2.68 13.25 -23.48
C TYR A 3 -3.42 12.04 -22.88
N LEU A 4 -4.76 12.11 -22.79
CA LEU A 4 -5.59 10.92 -22.69
C LEU A 4 -5.90 10.47 -24.11
N VAL A 5 -5.30 9.36 -24.55
CA VAL A 5 -5.73 8.68 -25.78
C VAL A 5 -6.86 7.74 -25.38
N VAL A 6 -8.11 8.22 -25.50
CA VAL A 6 -9.28 7.33 -25.46
C VAL A 6 -9.48 6.82 -26.88
N ILE A 7 -9.04 5.59 -27.16
CA ILE A 7 -9.39 4.92 -28.41
C ILE A 7 -10.89 4.58 -28.31
N ALA A 8 -11.72 5.47 -28.87
CA ALA A 8 -13.14 5.23 -29.03
C ALA A 8 -13.35 4.18 -30.14
N LEU A 9 -13.57 2.93 -29.75
CA LEU A 9 -14.20 1.97 -30.66
C LEU A 9 -15.70 2.31 -30.68
N ALA A 10 -16.15 2.79 -31.83
CA ALA A 10 -17.54 3.16 -32.09
C ALA A 10 -18.47 1.96 -31.90
N GLY A 11 -19.58 2.15 -31.18
CA GLY A 11 -20.79 1.35 -31.40
C GLY A 11 -21.50 0.69 -30.22
N CYS A 12 -21.41 1.19 -28.99
CA CYS A 12 -22.44 0.82 -27.99
C CYS A 12 -22.80 2.02 -27.11
N HIS A 13 -24.11 2.23 -26.94
CA HIS A 13 -24.70 3.34 -26.20
C HIS A 13 -24.55 3.08 -24.70
N ILE A 14 -23.38 3.36 -24.13
CA ILE A 14 -23.13 3.21 -22.69
C ILE A 14 -23.77 4.41 -21.99
N SER A 15 -24.76 4.17 -21.13
CA SER A 15 -25.33 5.21 -20.28
C SER A 15 -24.30 5.62 -19.21
N PRO A 16 -24.23 6.90 -18.79
CA PRO A 16 -23.25 7.37 -17.79
C PRO A 16 -23.37 6.72 -16.39
N ALA A 17 -24.40 5.90 -16.16
CA ALA A 17 -24.71 5.30 -14.87
C ALA A 17 -24.01 3.95 -14.61
N GLU A 18 -23.26 3.41 -15.58
CA GLU A 18 -22.59 2.11 -15.45
C GLU A 18 -21.06 2.18 -15.47
N TYR A 19 -20.44 3.34 -15.23
CA TYR A 19 -19.06 3.35 -14.74
C TYR A 19 -19.06 2.99 -13.26
N ARG A 20 -19.48 1.77 -12.93
CA ARG A 20 -19.17 1.18 -11.63
C ARG A 20 -17.68 0.86 -11.66
N PHE A 21 -16.85 1.81 -11.20
CA PHE A 21 -15.55 1.46 -10.63
C PHE A 21 -15.85 0.50 -9.46
N ARG A 22 -15.87 -0.79 -9.77
CA ARG A 22 -15.61 -1.86 -8.80
C ARG A 22 -14.27 -2.49 -9.18
N ALA A 23 -13.27 -1.65 -9.39
CA ALA A 23 -11.92 -2.06 -9.05
C ALA A 23 -11.94 -2.28 -7.54
N THR A 24 -11.47 -3.42 -7.06
CA THR A 24 -11.06 -3.58 -5.67
C THR A 24 -10.21 -2.36 -5.33
N ASP A 25 -10.72 -1.54 -4.40
CA ASP A 25 -10.22 -0.19 -4.15
C ASP A 25 -8.89 -0.31 -3.43
N TRP A 26 -7.80 -0.46 -4.17
CA TRP A 26 -6.43 -0.39 -3.66
C TRP A 26 -5.85 0.94 -4.13
N ILE A 27 -5.35 1.73 -3.19
CA ILE A 27 -4.76 3.05 -3.48
C ILE A 27 -3.25 3.00 -3.53
N ASP A 28 -2.65 1.97 -2.95
CA ASP A 28 -1.21 1.77 -2.97
C ASP A 28 -0.83 0.29 -2.82
N ILE A 29 0.36 -0.07 -3.30
CA ILE A 29 0.93 -1.42 -3.24
C ILE A 29 2.45 -1.36 -3.09
N GLY A 30 2.96 -2.07 -2.08
CA GLY A 30 4.39 -2.27 -1.86
C GLY A 30 4.79 -3.73 -2.07
N ALA A 31 6.04 -3.94 -2.50
CA ALA A 31 6.65 -5.27 -2.64
C ALA A 31 7.94 -5.34 -1.82
N GLY A 32 8.00 -6.28 -0.87
CA GLY A 32 9.22 -6.67 -0.17
C GLY A 32 9.89 -7.87 -0.84
N GLU A 33 10.91 -8.47 -0.21
CA GLU A 33 11.62 -9.61 -0.82
C GLU A 33 10.75 -10.88 -0.90
N TYR A 34 9.93 -11.11 0.13
CA TYR A 34 9.15 -12.36 0.26
C TYR A 34 7.63 -12.15 0.28
N TYR A 35 7.18 -10.91 0.38
CA TYR A 35 5.78 -10.58 0.59
C TYR A 35 5.42 -9.28 -0.14
N SER A 36 4.14 -9.06 -0.31
CA SER A 36 3.59 -7.80 -0.83
C SER A 36 2.49 -7.35 0.09
N CYS A 37 2.26 -6.04 0.12
CA CYS A 37 1.15 -5.45 0.87
C CYS A 37 0.48 -4.39 0.01
N GLY A 38 -0.79 -4.12 0.28
CA GLY A 38 -1.49 -3.00 -0.33
C GLY A 38 -2.37 -2.28 0.68
N ILE A 39 -2.77 -1.06 0.33
CA ILE A 39 -3.71 -0.23 1.10
C ILE A 39 -5.05 -0.23 0.40
N HIS A 40 -6.12 -0.58 1.11
CA HIS A 40 -7.50 -0.44 0.61
C HIS A 40 -7.97 1.02 0.65
N GLY A 41 -8.31 1.63 -0.49
CA GLY A 41 -8.67 3.05 -0.61
C GLY A 41 -9.83 3.51 0.28
N SER A 42 -10.89 2.71 0.39
CA SER A 42 -12.10 3.11 1.11
C SER A 42 -11.93 3.22 2.63
N LYS A 43 -10.88 2.60 3.18
CA LYS A 43 -10.65 2.48 4.62
C LYS A 43 -9.23 2.84 5.03
N GLY A 44 -8.27 2.78 4.12
CA GLY A 44 -6.85 2.87 4.40
C GLY A 44 -6.33 1.72 5.26
N ASP A 45 -6.92 0.51 5.20
CA ASP A 45 -6.38 -0.66 5.91
C ASP A 45 -5.35 -1.42 5.04
N ILE A 46 -4.33 -1.96 5.69
CA ILE A 46 -3.23 -2.67 5.02
C ILE A 46 -3.52 -4.16 5.01
N GLN A 47 -3.36 -4.79 3.84
CA GLN A 47 -3.42 -6.22 3.69
C GLN A 47 -2.17 -6.72 2.99
N CYS A 48 -1.51 -7.70 3.61
CA CYS A 48 -0.32 -8.36 3.06
C CYS A 48 -0.62 -9.78 2.57
N TRP A 49 0.10 -10.22 1.54
CA TRP A 49 0.06 -11.56 0.98
C TRP A 49 1.45 -12.04 0.56
N GLY A 50 1.64 -13.35 0.46
CA GLY A 50 2.96 -13.97 0.30
C GLY A 50 3.62 -14.28 1.65
N GLY A 51 4.93 -14.50 1.66
CA GLY A 51 5.75 -14.62 2.88
C GLY A 51 5.64 -15.92 3.69
N LYS A 52 4.98 -16.97 3.17
CA LYS A 52 4.70 -18.20 3.94
C LYS A 52 5.63 -19.40 3.66
N ASP A 53 6.60 -19.26 2.76
CA ASP A 53 7.43 -20.37 2.28
C ASP A 53 8.83 -20.45 2.92
N THR A 54 9.04 -19.79 4.04
CA THR A 54 10.31 -19.89 4.77
C THR A 54 10.02 -20.35 6.18
N GLU A 55 10.86 -21.23 6.72
CA GLU A 55 10.78 -21.81 8.07
C GLU A 55 10.91 -20.77 9.21
N ILE A 56 10.78 -19.47 8.89
CA ILE A 56 10.72 -18.38 9.83
C ILE A 56 9.28 -18.19 10.29
N GLU A 57 9.04 -18.48 11.57
CA GLU A 57 7.78 -18.21 12.27
C GLU A 57 7.55 -16.70 12.54
N GLU A 58 8.33 -15.82 11.89
CA GLU A 58 8.19 -14.37 12.05
C GLU A 58 7.04 -13.86 11.19
N THR A 59 5.90 -13.64 11.85
CA THR A 59 4.76 -12.98 11.24
C THR A 59 5.05 -11.48 11.14
N TYR A 60 5.48 -11.00 9.97
CA TYR A 60 5.58 -9.56 9.66
C TYR A 60 4.19 -8.96 9.45
N GLU A 61 3.37 -8.99 10.50
CA GLU A 61 2.00 -8.47 10.45
C GLU A 61 2.04 -6.93 10.34
N PRO A 62 1.35 -6.35 9.35
CA PRO A 62 1.25 -4.90 9.24
C PRO A 62 0.43 -4.32 10.41
N PRO A 63 0.61 -3.03 10.72
CA PRO A 63 -0.20 -2.32 11.70
C PRO A 63 -1.70 -2.54 11.47
N SER A 64 -2.40 -2.91 12.53
CA SER A 64 -3.85 -2.92 12.50
C SER A 64 -4.35 -1.48 12.57
N GLY A 65 -5.08 -1.03 11.55
CA GLY A 65 -5.45 0.38 11.46
C GLY A 65 -6.18 0.72 10.18
N LYS A 66 -6.47 2.02 10.04
CA LYS A 66 -7.18 2.64 8.92
C LYS A 66 -6.60 4.02 8.68
N GLY A 67 -6.85 4.58 7.51
CA GLY A 67 -6.37 5.92 7.14
C GLY A 67 -4.92 5.95 6.68
N PHE A 68 -4.29 4.80 6.43
CA PHE A 68 -3.00 4.77 5.72
C PHE A 68 -3.20 5.27 4.28
N VAL A 69 -2.25 6.06 3.80
CA VAL A 69 -2.29 6.70 2.48
C VAL A 69 -1.05 6.41 1.64
N ASP A 70 0.03 5.92 2.25
CA ASP A 70 1.29 5.62 1.58
C ASP A 70 1.98 4.43 2.27
N LEU A 71 2.63 3.58 1.49
CA LEU A 71 3.19 2.28 1.90
C LEU A 71 4.52 2.01 1.19
N SER A 72 5.54 1.62 1.95
CA SER A 72 6.80 1.15 1.40
C SER A 72 7.29 -0.07 2.17
N LEU A 73 7.86 -1.04 1.44
CA LEU A 73 8.34 -2.30 1.98
C LEU A 73 9.83 -2.46 1.70
N GLY A 74 10.56 -2.95 2.70
CA GLY A 74 11.92 -3.43 2.58
C GLY A 74 12.00 -4.95 2.53
N HIS A 75 13.17 -5.48 2.91
CA HIS A 75 13.48 -6.92 2.87
C HIS A 75 12.49 -7.77 3.69
N SER A 76 12.44 -7.48 5.00
CA SER A 76 11.65 -8.17 6.02
C SER A 76 10.96 -7.17 6.96
N PHE A 77 10.75 -5.94 6.50
CA PHE A 77 10.08 -4.88 7.26
C PHE A 77 9.30 -3.96 6.31
N GLY A 78 8.32 -3.25 6.83
CA GLY A 78 7.56 -2.25 6.08
C GLY A 78 7.24 -1.04 6.94
N CYS A 79 6.90 0.06 6.27
CA CYS A 79 6.41 1.27 6.90
C CYS A 79 5.20 1.81 6.14
N ALA A 80 4.26 2.39 6.87
CA ALA A 80 3.08 3.04 6.33
C ALA A 80 2.89 4.42 6.96
N LEU A 81 2.37 5.35 6.16
CA LEU A 81 2.07 6.73 6.56
C LEU A 81 0.57 6.92 6.60
N ASP A 82 0.06 7.48 7.68
CA ASP A 82 -1.35 7.86 7.80
C ASP A 82 -1.64 9.26 7.23
N ASP A 83 -2.93 9.56 7.05
CA ASP A 83 -3.41 10.86 6.57
C ASP A 83 -3.10 12.06 7.49
N SER A 84 -2.61 11.77 8.70
CA SER A 84 -2.20 12.74 9.71
C SER A 84 -0.68 12.96 9.71
N GLY A 85 0.04 12.25 8.84
CA GLY A 85 1.49 12.36 8.66
C GLY A 85 2.32 11.49 9.59
N ASN A 86 1.72 10.54 10.33
CA ASN A 86 2.44 9.64 11.24
C ASN A 86 2.92 8.38 10.51
N ILE A 87 4.13 7.93 10.84
CA ILE A 87 4.71 6.70 10.28
C ILE A 87 4.59 5.57 11.30
N GLU A 88 4.08 4.43 10.87
CA GLU A 88 4.10 3.16 11.59
C GLU A 88 4.91 2.13 10.80
N CYS A 89 5.96 1.59 11.43
CA CYS A 89 6.81 0.56 10.84
C CYS A 89 6.68 -0.78 11.59
N TRP A 90 6.84 -1.88 10.87
CA TRP A 90 6.72 -3.24 11.39
C TRP A 90 7.73 -4.18 10.74
N GLY A 91 8.00 -5.31 11.40
CA GLY A 91 8.87 -6.37 10.89
C GLY A 91 10.23 -6.44 11.60
N ASP A 92 11.27 -6.89 10.88
CA ASP A 92 12.64 -6.97 11.41
C ASP A 92 13.12 -5.59 11.89
N ASN A 93 13.69 -5.58 13.09
CA ASN A 93 14.25 -4.39 13.72
C ASN A 93 15.71 -4.59 14.16
N SER A 94 16.43 -5.56 13.57
CA SER A 94 17.82 -5.87 13.92
C SER A 94 18.80 -4.70 13.72
N TYR A 95 18.42 -3.72 12.91
CA TYR A 95 19.17 -2.49 12.60
C TYR A 95 18.36 -1.21 12.86
N PHE A 96 17.35 -1.26 13.74
CA PHE A 96 16.47 -0.11 14.05
C PHE A 96 15.61 0.35 12.87
N GLN A 97 15.32 -0.51 11.89
CA GLN A 97 14.53 -0.14 10.70
C GLN A 97 13.07 0.21 11.02
N THR A 98 12.55 -0.26 12.16
CA THR A 98 11.17 0.05 12.60
C THR A 98 11.10 1.24 13.54
N GLU A 99 12.14 2.07 13.62
CA GLU A 99 12.20 3.28 14.46
C GLU A 99 12.23 4.54 13.59
N PRO A 100 11.09 4.96 13.02
CA PRO A 100 11.05 6.16 12.18
C PRO A 100 11.38 7.43 12.99
N PRO A 101 11.96 8.46 12.34
CA PRO A 101 12.19 9.73 13.01
C PRO A 101 10.87 10.36 13.47
N SER A 102 10.91 11.09 14.59
CA SER A 102 9.74 11.81 15.08
C SER A 102 9.41 13.01 14.19
N GLY A 103 8.14 13.19 13.86
CA GLY A 103 7.66 14.30 13.05
C GLY A 103 6.37 13.94 12.30
N THR A 104 5.97 14.81 11.39
CA THR A 104 4.92 14.57 10.41
C THR A 104 5.50 14.61 9.01
N PHE A 105 5.03 13.73 8.14
CA PHE A 105 5.60 13.53 6.80
C PHE A 105 4.51 13.57 5.73
N ASP A 106 4.88 13.98 4.52
CA ASP A 106 3.98 14.02 3.37
C ASP A 106 4.13 12.78 2.46
N SER A 107 5.22 12.03 2.61
CA SER A 107 5.53 10.84 1.81
C SER A 107 6.57 9.97 2.51
N LEU A 108 6.59 8.68 2.18
CA LEU A 108 7.61 7.74 2.64
C LEU A 108 8.17 6.91 1.47
N ASP A 109 9.45 6.59 1.50
CA ASP A 109 10.09 5.72 0.49
C ASP A 109 11.30 5.02 1.12
N LEU A 110 11.36 3.69 0.97
CA LEU A 110 12.46 2.86 1.46
C LEU A 110 13.52 2.56 0.38
N GLY A 111 13.33 3.04 -0.86
CA GLY A 111 14.33 3.07 -1.93
C GLY A 111 14.17 2.03 -3.03
#